data_AF-A0A7W1UGF6-F1
#
_entry.id   AF-A0A7W1UGF6-F1
#
_cell.length_a   1.000
_cell.length_b   1.000
_cell.length_c   1.000
_cell.angle_alpha   90.00
_cell.angle_beta   90.00
_cell.angle_gamma   90.00
#
_symmetry.space_group_name_H-M   'P 1'
#
loop_
_entity.id
_entity.type
_entity.pdbx_description
1 polymer ?
#
loop_
_entity_poly.entity_id
_entity_poly.type
_entity_poly.pdbx_seq_one_letter_code
_entity_poly.pdbx_strand_id
1 'polypeptide(L)'
;DIELNAIEIGGKKVWYPPVSILSLVSGATGGRAGRPVLLKVTNTMKEEHGFSLSAASSQSGPTAMEINLVLAPGETKYIGIPISDLTYVTANSLLNYKCQLHSAHLGGQLLVLTK
;
A
#
# COMPACT_ATOMS: atom_id res chain seq x y z
N ASP A 1 9.91 -6.02 2.06
CA ASP A 1 8.71 -5.92 1.21
C ASP A 1 7.48 -5.97 2.09
N ILE A 2 6.32 -5.62 1.56
CA ILE A 2 5.08 -5.48 2.35
C ILE A 2 4.01 -6.41 1.78
N GLU A 3 3.22 -7.01 2.67
CA GLU A 3 2.08 -7.83 2.33
C GLU A 3 0.81 -7.22 2.92
N LEU A 4 -0.22 -7.07 2.09
CA LEU A 4 -1.51 -6.47 2.44
C LEU A 4 -2.62 -7.44 2.05
N ASN A 5 -3.56 -7.66 2.96
CA ASN A 5 -4.64 -8.63 2.78
C ASN A 5 -6.00 -7.96 2.99
N ALA A 6 -6.91 -8.17 2.04
CA ALA A 6 -8.32 -7.87 2.24
C ALA A 6 -8.93 -9.01 3.04
N ILE A 7 -9.24 -8.78 4.32
CA ILE A 7 -9.73 -9.79 5.27
C ILE A 7 -10.95 -9.26 6.04
N GLU A 8 -11.63 -10.15 6.75
CA GLU A 8 -12.70 -9.79 7.69
C GLU A 8 -12.21 -9.96 9.14
N ILE A 9 -12.33 -8.89 9.94
CA ILE A 9 -11.99 -8.89 11.37
C ILE A 9 -13.18 -8.32 12.13
N GLY A 10 -13.76 -9.10 13.06
CA GLY A 10 -14.85 -8.63 13.91
C GLY A 10 -16.08 -8.12 13.13
N GLY A 11 -16.41 -8.76 12.00
CA GLY A 11 -17.52 -8.35 11.13
C GLY A 11 -17.24 -7.11 10.27
N LYS A 12 -16.00 -6.62 10.24
CA LYS A 12 -15.56 -5.52 9.39
C LYS A 12 -14.61 -6.04 8.31
N LYS A 13 -14.87 -5.68 7.06
CA LYS A 13 -13.97 -5.93 5.94
C LYS A 13 -12.89 -4.85 5.94
N VAL A 14 -11.63 -5.25 5.97
CA VAL A 14 -10.48 -4.36 6.16
C VAL A 14 -9.32 -4.74 5.26
N TRP A 15 -8.47 -3.76 4.94
CA TRP A 15 -7.11 -4.03 4.48
C TRP A 15 -6.19 -4.16 5.70
N TYR A 16 -5.53 -5.31 5.83
CA TYR A 16 -4.67 -5.66 6.97
C TYR A 16 -3.22 -5.89 6.54
N PRO A 17 -2.22 -5.51 7.37
CA PRO A 17 -2.38 -4.77 8.64
C PRO A 17 -2.91 -3.36 8.40
N PRO A 18 -3.56 -2.71 9.40
CA PRO A 18 -4.07 -1.35 9.25
C PRO A 18 -2.96 -0.30 9.22
N VAL A 19 -1.77 -0.65 9.72
CA VAL A 19 -0.54 0.14 9.59
C VAL A 19 0.58 -0.79 9.15
N SER A 20 1.25 -0.44 8.06
CA SER A 20 2.46 -1.11 7.58
C SER A 20 3.63 -0.14 7.65
N ILE A 21 4.81 -0.62 8.03
CA ILE A 21 6.03 0.19 8.07
C ILE A 21 7.01 -0.36 7.05
N LEU A 22 7.38 0.46 6.08
CA LEU A 22 8.42 0.18 5.11
C LEU A 22 9.66 0.99 5.48
N SER A 23 10.66 0.32 6.04
CA SER A 23 11.97 0.94 6.26
C SER A 23 12.82 0.88 4.99
N LEU A 24 13.15 2.05 4.47
CA LEU A 24 14.19 2.28 3.47
C LEU A 24 15.52 2.71 4.13
N VAL A 25 15.56 2.75 5.47
CA VAL A 25 16.71 3.23 6.24
C VAL A 25 17.90 2.28 6.09
N SER A 26 19.07 2.89 5.96
CA SER A 26 20.39 2.27 5.89
C SER A 26 20.72 1.54 7.21
N GLY A 27 20.42 0.24 7.30
CA GLY A 27 21.17 -0.64 8.20
C GLY A 27 22.64 -0.68 7.75
N ALA A 28 23.57 -0.79 8.69
CA ALA A 28 25.03 -0.63 8.55
C ALA A 28 25.75 -1.49 7.47
N THR A 29 25.05 -2.22 6.61
CA THR A 29 25.64 -3.03 5.53
C THR A 29 24.88 -2.95 4.19
N GLY A 30 23.98 -1.98 3.99
CA GLY A 30 23.44 -1.74 2.65
C GLY A 30 22.06 -1.13 2.65
N GLY A 31 21.97 0.13 2.22
CA GLY A 31 20.72 0.67 1.70
C GLY A 31 20.19 -0.22 0.58
N ARG A 32 18.87 -0.20 0.38
CA ARG A 32 18.20 -0.92 -0.70
C ARG A 32 18.66 -0.34 -2.04
N ALA A 33 19.83 -0.74 -2.53
CA ALA A 33 20.49 -0.17 -3.69
C ALA A 33 19.70 -0.51 -4.96
N GLY A 34 18.92 0.45 -5.46
CA GLY A 34 18.22 0.37 -6.75
C GLY A 34 17.13 -0.71 -6.88
N ARG A 35 16.79 -1.45 -5.81
CA ARG A 35 15.78 -2.51 -5.87
C ARG A 35 14.37 -1.94 -5.66
N PRO A 36 13.41 -2.16 -6.58
CA PRO A 36 12.01 -1.74 -6.42
C PRO A 36 11.35 -2.43 -5.24
N VAL A 37 10.44 -1.74 -4.53
CA VAL A 37 9.63 -2.31 -3.44
C VAL A 37 8.57 -3.21 -4.03
N LEU A 38 8.40 -4.40 -3.46
CA LEU A 38 7.29 -5.26 -3.82
C LEU A 38 6.19 -5.11 -2.77
N LEU A 39 4.99 -4.76 -3.23
CA LEU A 39 3.77 -4.93 -2.44
C LEU A 39 3.05 -6.17 -2.95
N LYS A 40 2.85 -7.15 -2.07
CA LYS A 40 1.96 -8.27 -2.32
C LYS A 40 0.58 -7.90 -1.79
N VAL A 41 -0.42 -7.92 -2.64
CA VAL A 41 -1.79 -7.56 -2.30
C VAL A 41 -2.67 -8.77 -2.56
N THR A 42 -3.34 -9.27 -1.54
CA THR A 42 -4.16 -10.48 -1.62
C THR A 42 -5.58 -10.18 -1.17
N ASN A 43 -6.58 -10.64 -1.93
CA ASN A 43 -7.96 -10.64 -1.49
C ASN A 43 -8.31 -12.03 -0.94
N THR A 44 -8.45 -12.18 0.38
CA THR A 44 -8.81 -13.47 0.99
C THR A 44 -10.32 -13.61 1.23
N MET A 45 -11.12 -12.64 0.79
CA MET A 45 -12.57 -12.63 0.97
C MET A 45 -13.28 -13.33 -0.20
N LYS A 46 -14.61 -13.46 -0.08
CA LYS A 46 -15.48 -14.18 -1.02
C LYS A 46 -16.02 -13.32 -2.18
N GLU A 47 -15.76 -12.02 -2.13
CA GLU A 47 -16.25 -11.04 -3.11
C GLU A 47 -15.06 -10.31 -3.74
N GLU A 48 -15.31 -9.61 -4.85
CA GLU A 48 -14.32 -8.74 -5.46
C GLU A 48 -14.03 -7.55 -4.55
N HIS A 49 -12.75 -7.18 -4.42
CA HIS A 49 -12.34 -6.03 -3.64
C HIS A 49 -11.31 -5.17 -4.38
N GLY A 50 -11.47 -3.86 -4.24
CA GLY A 50 -10.52 -2.89 -4.75
C GLY A 50 -9.35 -2.71 -3.78
N PHE A 51 -8.16 -2.48 -4.34
CA PHE A 51 -7.02 -1.95 -3.61
C PHE A 51 -6.60 -0.64 -4.26
N SER A 52 -6.67 0.46 -3.50
CA SER A 52 -6.18 1.77 -3.87
C SER A 52 -5.05 2.15 -2.93
N LEU A 53 -3.92 2.65 -3.43
CA LEU A 53 -2.81 3.20 -2.65
C LEU A 53 -2.50 4.61 -3.17
N SER A 54 -2.50 5.61 -2.29
CA SER A 54 -2.23 7.00 -2.67
C SER A 54 -1.59 7.84 -1.55
N ALA A 55 -1.00 8.98 -1.93
CA ALA A 55 -0.41 9.91 -0.98
C ALA A 55 -1.47 10.68 -0.16
N ALA A 56 -1.28 10.70 1.15
CA ALA A 56 -2.24 11.17 2.14
C ALA A 56 -2.25 12.70 2.33
N SER A 57 -2.50 13.52 1.30
CA SER A 57 -2.97 14.93 1.46
C SER A 57 -3.02 15.76 0.17
N SER A 58 -2.53 15.28 -0.97
CA SER A 58 -2.49 16.10 -2.19
C SER A 58 -2.63 15.25 -3.44
N GLN A 59 -3.86 14.92 -3.80
CA GLN A 59 -4.24 14.51 -5.15
C GLN A 59 -4.23 15.74 -6.09
N SER A 60 -3.16 16.55 -6.05
CA SER A 60 -3.13 17.84 -6.77
C SER A 60 -1.81 18.14 -7.49
N GLY A 61 -0.90 17.16 -7.60
CA GLY A 61 0.33 17.30 -8.38
C GLY A 61 0.41 16.19 -9.45
N PRO A 62 0.94 16.47 -10.65
CA PRO A 62 1.06 15.47 -11.73
C PRO A 62 1.98 14.30 -11.37
N THR A 63 2.73 14.41 -10.27
CA THR A 63 3.66 13.39 -9.77
C THR A 63 3.09 12.58 -8.60
N ALA A 64 1.83 12.81 -8.18
CA ALA A 64 1.21 12.09 -7.08
C ALA A 64 1.03 10.60 -7.40
N MET A 65 1.33 9.73 -6.43
CA MET A 65 1.28 8.29 -6.58
C MET A 65 -0.17 7.86 -6.38
N GLU A 66 -0.69 7.15 -7.37
CA GLU A 66 -2.00 6.52 -7.30
C GLU A 66 -1.92 5.15 -7.97
N ILE A 67 -2.25 4.11 -7.23
CA ILE A 67 -2.31 2.74 -7.71
C ILE A 67 -3.68 2.20 -7.40
N ASN A 68 -4.42 1.78 -8.42
CA ASN A 68 -5.75 1.20 -8.28
C ASN A 68 -5.77 -0.19 -8.92
N LEU A 69 -6.14 -1.19 -8.13
CA LEU A 69 -6.32 -2.57 -8.55
C LEU A 69 -7.70 -3.06 -8.14
N VAL A 70 -8.18 -4.05 -8.86
CA VAL A 70 -9.35 -4.86 -8.51
C VAL A 70 -8.88 -6.29 -8.38
N LEU A 71 -9.25 -6.96 -7.29
CA LEU A 71 -8.84 -8.33 -6.99
C LEU A 71 -10.06 -9.23 -6.86
N ALA A 72 -10.11 -10.29 -7.65
CA ALA A 72 -11.10 -11.35 -7.51
C ALA A 72 -10.94 -12.11 -6.17
N PRO A 73 -11.96 -12.87 -5.72
CA PRO A 73 -11.86 -13.71 -4.53
C PRO A 73 -10.65 -14.66 -4.59
N GLY A 74 -9.80 -14.65 -3.56
CA GLY A 74 -8.58 -15.46 -3.48
C GLY A 74 -7.41 -14.96 -4.32
N GLU A 75 -7.56 -13.90 -5.10
CA GLU A 75 -6.51 -13.41 -6.00
C GLU A 75 -5.38 -12.73 -5.24
N THR A 76 -4.15 -12.90 -5.74
CA THR A 76 -2.96 -12.16 -5.31
C THR A 76 -2.36 -11.41 -6.48
N LYS A 77 -2.07 -10.12 -6.29
CA LYS A 77 -1.34 -9.27 -7.24
C LYS A 77 -0.06 -8.75 -6.60
N TYR A 78 0.94 -8.50 -7.44
CA TYR A 78 2.22 -7.94 -7.03
C TYR A 78 2.42 -6.58 -7.68
N ILE A 79 2.84 -5.60 -6.88
CA ILE A 79 3.07 -4.22 -7.31
C ILE A 79 4.53 -3.90 -7.09
N GLY A 80 5.28 -3.68 -8.17
CA GLY A 80 6.63 -3.16 -8.12
C GLY A 80 6.59 -1.64 -8.05
N ILE A 81 7.10 -1.06 -6.97
CA ILE A 81 7.17 0.40 -6.78
C ILE A 81 8.65 0.83 -6.81
N PRO A 82 9.06 1.68 -7.77
CA PRO A 82 10.39 2.28 -7.76
C PRO A 82 10.67 3.03 -6.46
N ILE A 83 11.92 3.01 -5.99
CA ILE A 83 12.29 3.74 -4.77
C ILE A 83 12.03 5.25 -4.93
N SER A 84 12.26 5.80 -6.13
CA SER A 84 11.99 7.21 -6.45
C SER A 84 10.55 7.61 -6.08
N ASP A 85 9.59 6.76 -6.42
CA ASP A 85 8.17 7.05 -6.23
C ASP A 85 7.81 7.07 -4.74
N LEU A 86 8.58 6.40 -3.89
CA LEU A 86 8.41 6.43 -2.45
C LEU A 86 9.16 7.57 -1.76
N THR A 87 10.18 8.13 -2.41
CA THR A 87 10.96 9.25 -1.85
C THR A 87 10.45 10.62 -2.28
N TYR A 88 9.83 10.74 -3.45
CA TYR A 88 9.37 12.02 -4.00
C TYR A 88 7.88 12.31 -3.79
N VAL A 89 7.09 11.30 -3.44
CA VAL A 89 5.63 11.36 -3.65
C VAL A 89 4.82 11.20 -2.36
N THR A 90 5.48 10.88 -1.25
CA THR A 90 4.81 10.71 0.04
C THR A 90 4.62 12.05 0.73
N ALA A 91 3.37 12.42 1.04
CA ALA A 91 3.12 13.50 1.98
C ALA A 91 3.52 13.04 3.39
N ASN A 92 4.52 13.67 3.99
CA ASN A 92 5.05 13.30 5.31
C ASN A 92 5.41 11.81 5.44
N SER A 93 5.91 11.20 4.36
CA SER A 93 6.28 9.79 4.33
C SER A 93 5.12 8.80 4.56
N LEU A 94 3.87 9.25 4.37
CA LEU A 94 2.67 8.44 4.55
C LEU A 94 1.92 8.24 3.23
N LEU A 95 1.47 7.00 3.05
CA LEU A 95 0.55 6.58 2.00
C LEU A 95 -0.68 5.96 2.64
N ASN A 96 -1.86 6.20 2.09
CA ASN A 96 -3.09 5.57 2.51
C ASN A 96 -3.44 4.46 1.52
N TYR A 97 -3.86 3.31 2.01
CA TYR A 97 -4.54 2.32 1.19
C TYR A 97 -5.97 2.07 1.63
N LYS A 98 -6.86 1.80 0.68
CA LYS A 98 -8.29 1.56 0.93
C LYS A 98 -8.91 0.70 -0.17
N CYS A 99 -10.14 0.25 0.05
CA CYS A 99 -10.98 -0.30 -1.01
C CYS A 99 -11.74 0.83 -1.72
N GLN A 100 -11.39 1.12 -2.97
CA GLN A 100 -12.08 2.13 -3.78
C GLN A 100 -13.44 1.68 -4.32
N LEU A 101 -13.72 0.37 -4.33
CA LEU A 101 -15.01 -0.18 -4.77
C LEU A 101 -16.10 -0.09 -3.69
N HIS A 102 -15.71 0.02 -2.41
CA HIS A 102 -16.64 -0.11 -1.29
C HIS A 102 -16.24 0.84 -0.15
N SER A 103 -17.01 1.90 0.05
CA SER A 103 -16.71 2.96 1.04
C SER A 103 -16.75 2.49 2.50
N ALA A 104 -17.48 1.42 2.80
CA ALA A 104 -17.61 0.87 4.15
C ALA A 104 -16.40 0.04 4.61
N HIS A 105 -15.50 -0.33 3.70
CA HIS A 105 -14.31 -1.13 4.05
C HIS A 105 -13.25 -0.25 4.68
N LEU A 106 -12.67 -0.72 5.77
CA LEU A 106 -11.63 0.04 6.48
C LEU A 106 -10.32 -0.10 5.73
N GLY A 107 -9.71 1.04 5.41
CA GLY A 107 -8.37 1.12 4.86
C GLY A 107 -7.30 1.06 5.95
N GLY A 108 -6.09 1.43 5.56
CA GLY A 108 -4.96 1.58 6.45
C GLY A 108 -3.90 2.50 5.86
N GLN A 109 -2.74 2.52 6.52
CA GLN A 109 -1.64 3.41 6.18
C GLN A 109 -0.33 2.63 5.99
N LEU A 110 0.49 3.10 5.06
CA LEU A 110 1.85 2.66 4.83
C LEU A 110 2.77 3.82 5.17
N LEU A 111 3.52 3.67 6.26
CA LEU A 111 4.56 4.58 6.68
C LEU A 111 5.88 4.18 6.03
N VAL A 112 6.48 5.10 5.29
CA VAL A 112 7.79 4.93 4.67
C VAL A 112 8.83 5.61 5.56
N LEU A 113 9.87 4.89 5.97
CA LEU A 113 10.97 5.48 6.74
C LEU A 113 12.18 5.61 5.82
N THR A 114 12.63 6.84 5.57
CA THR A 114 13.72 7.13 4.62
C THR A 114 15.03 7.56 5.29
N LYS A 115 15.01 7.80 6.60
CA LYS A 115 16.16 8.26 7.41
C LYS A 115 16.13 7.60 8.79
#